data_AF-A0A3D2UVT1-F1
#
_entry.id   AF-A0A3D2UVT1-F1
#
_cell.length_a   1.000
_cell.length_b   1.000
_cell.length_c   1.000
_cell.angle_alpha   90.00
_cell.angle_beta   90.00
_cell.angle_gamma   90.00
#
_symmetry.space_group_name_H-M   'P 1'
#
loop_
_entity.id
_entity.type
_entity.pdbx_description
1 polymer ?
#
loop_
_entity_poly.entity_id
_entity_poly.type
_entity_poly.pdbx_seq_one_letter_code
_entity_poly.pdbx_strand_id
1 'polypeptide(L)' 'DLAAIGHIAYQWIMDETAIDQPDYMDWTIGLIYPTKEFDLSLEYASNDLSIEQCVDGCDSTITFNVIRNF' A
#
# COMPACT_ATOMS: atom_id res chain seq x y z
N ASP A 1 6.73 -9.61 19.36
CA ASP A 1 7.51 -8.37 19.14
C ASP A 1 6.85 -7.49 18.14
N LEU A 2 6.87 -6.17 18.35
CA LEU A 2 6.41 -5.21 17.35
C LEU A 2 7.40 -5.20 16.19
N ALA A 3 6.89 -5.36 14.97
CA ALA A 3 7.68 -5.25 13.74
C ALA A 3 7.16 -4.09 12.88
N ALA A 4 8.07 -3.45 12.17
CA ALA A 4 7.75 -2.49 11.12
C ALA A 4 8.15 -3.09 9.76
N ILE A 5 7.30 -2.92 8.77
CA ILE A 5 7.53 -3.35 7.39
C ILE A 5 7.34 -2.16 6.47
N GLY A 6 8.00 -2.19 5.32
CA GLY A 6 7.79 -1.19 4.29
C GLY A 6 8.21 -1.70 2.93
N HIS A 7 7.59 -1.13 1.91
CA HIS A 7 7.83 -1.42 0.51
C HIS A 7 7.97 -0.12 -0.26
N ILE A 8 8.81 -0.12 -1.28
CA ILE A 8 8.92 0.96 -2.26
C ILE A 8 9.22 0.32 -3.61
N ALA A 9 8.47 0.70 -4.63
CA ALA A 9 8.67 0.25 -6.00
C ALA A 9 8.40 1.39 -6.98
N TYR A 10 8.92 1.23 -8.20
CA TYR A 10 8.72 2.14 -9.30
C TYR A 10 8.17 1.36 -10.49
N GLN A 11 7.11 1.87 -11.10
CA GLN A 11 6.44 1.26 -12.24
C GLN A 11 6.72 2.08 -13.50
N TRP A 12 7.26 1.39 -14.52
CA TRP A 12 7.42 1.94 -15.86
C TRP A 12 6.25 1.49 -16.76
N ILE A 13 5.45 2.44 -17.22
CA ILE A 13 4.31 2.24 -18.09
C ILE A 13 4.73 2.48 -19.54
N MET A 14 4.76 1.41 -20.34
CA MET A 14 5.24 1.50 -21.74
C MET A 14 4.31 2.30 -22.65
N ASP A 15 3.01 2.32 -22.36
CA ASP A 15 2.02 3.07 -23.11
C ASP A 15 1.09 3.78 -22.11
N GLU A 16 1.52 4.97 -21.68
CA GLU A 16 0.78 5.82 -20.75
C GLU A 16 -0.60 6.23 -21.29
N THR A 17 -0.80 6.19 -22.61
CA THR A 17 -2.07 6.57 -23.25
C THR A 17 -3.11 5.45 -23.24
N ALA A 18 -2.68 4.19 -23.10
CA ALA A 18 -3.57 3.03 -23.07
C ALA A 18 -4.33 2.92 -21.75
N ILE A 19 -3.73 3.38 -20.65
CA ILE A 19 -4.30 3.32 -19.30
C ILE A 19 -4.43 4.70 -18.62
N ASP A 20 -4.12 5.78 -19.36
CA ASP A 20 -4.18 7.18 -18.92
C ASP A 20 -3.44 7.44 -17.59
N GLN A 21 -2.28 6.80 -17.44
CA GLN A 21 -1.50 6.81 -16.20
C GLN A 21 0.00 6.94 -16.51
N PRO A 22 0.72 7.87 -15.86
CA PRO A 22 2.15 8.03 -16.06
C PRO A 22 2.95 6.97 -15.29
N ASP A 23 4.27 6.93 -15.51
CA ASP A 23 5.19 6.27 -14.59
C ASP A 23 5.02 6.79 -13.15
N TYR A 24 5.09 5.90 -12.16
CA TYR A 24 4.86 6.26 -10.76
C TYR A 24 5.63 5.39 -9.77
N MET A 25 5.81 5.94 -8.57
CA MET A 25 6.35 5.25 -7.41
C MET A 25 5.21 4.85 -6.48
N ASP A 26 5.18 3.58 -6.06
CA ASP A 26 4.30 3.09 -5.01
C ASP A 26 5.09 2.73 -3.76
N TRP A 27 4.46 2.89 -2.59
CA TRP A 27 5.09 2.57 -1.33
C TRP A 27 4.07 2.13 -0.27
N THR A 28 4.54 1.33 0.67
CA THR A 28 3.79 0.95 1.86
C THR A 28 4.61 1.12 3.12
N ILE A 29 3.93 1.41 4.23
CA ILE A 29 4.47 1.36 5.58
C ILE A 29 3.49 0.61 6.47
N GLY A 30 4.00 -0.33 7.27
CA GLY A 30 3.16 -1.17 8.10
C GLY A 30 3.76 -1.47 9.46
N LEU A 31 2.86 -1.76 10.41
CA LEU A 31 3.16 -2.23 11.75
C LEU A 31 2.48 -3.57 11.98
N ILE A 32 3.21 -4.54 12.52
CA ILE A 32 2.70 -5.86 12.88
C ILE A 32 2.93 -6.07 14.37
N TYR A 33 1.86 -6.38 15.08
CA TYR A 33 1.89 -6.63 16.52
C TYR A 33 1.21 -7.97 16.85
N PRO A 34 1.98 -9.06 16.98
CA PRO A 34 1.47 -10.34 17.41
C PRO A 34 1.20 -10.32 18.92
N THR A 35 0.02 -10.78 19.30
CA THR A 35 -0.39 -11.06 20.68
C THR A 35 -0.53 -12.57 20.87
N LYS A 36 -0.97 -13.04 22.04
CA LYS A 36 -1.19 -14.47 22.26
C LYS A 36 -2.40 -14.98 21.47
N GLU A 37 -3.48 -14.21 21.42
CA GLU A 37 -4.76 -14.61 20.84
C GLU A 37 -5.01 -14.04 19.44
N PHE A 38 -4.28 -12.99 19.05
CA PHE A 38 -4.46 -12.30 17.77
C PHE A 38 -3.15 -11.82 17.16
N ASP A 39 -3.10 -11.81 15.84
CA ASP A 39 -2.12 -11.05 15.07
C ASP A 39 -2.79 -9.79 14.52
N LEU A 40 -2.30 -8.64 14.97
CA LEU A 40 -2.78 -7.32 14.54
C LEU A 40 -1.82 -6.76 13.49
N SER A 41 -2.34 -6.19 12.41
CA SER A 41 -1.54 -5.39 11.49
C SER A 41 -2.25 -4.13 11.03
N LEU A 42 -1.47 -3.08 10.84
CA LEU A 42 -1.89 -1.82 10.27
C LEU A 42 -0.93 -1.47 9.13
N GLU A 43 -1.46 -1.17 7.96
CA GLU A 43 -0.68 -0.78 6.78
C GLU A 43 -1.26 0.48 6.15
N TYR A 44 -0.38 1.36 5.71
CA TYR A 44 -0.70 2.49 4.85
C TYR A 44 0.01 2.29 3.51
N ALA A 45 -0.74 2.36 2.42
CA ALA A 45 -0.26 2.26 1.05
C ALA A 45 -0.59 3.53 0.28
N SER A 46 0.35 4.02 -0.52
CA SER A 46 0.22 5.26 -1.28
C SER A 46 1.15 5.27 -2.49
N ASN A 47 1.00 6.27 -3.35
CA ASN A 47 1.85 6.51 -4.52
C ASN A 47 2.06 8.01 -4.71
N ASP A 48 2.86 8.39 -5.70
CA ASP A 48 3.19 9.79 -6.03
C ASP A 48 2.36 10.37 -7.19
N LEU A 49 1.30 9.67 -7.63
CA LEU A 49 0.37 10.21 -8.62
C LEU A 49 -0.45 11.36 -8.02
N SER A 50 -0.64 12.41 -8.80
CA SER A 50 -1.62 13.44 -8.46
C SER A 50 -3.05 12.96 -8.70
N ILE A 51 -4.03 13.63 -8.08
CA ILE A 51 -5.47 13.35 -8.27
C ILE A 51 -5.87 13.40 -9.74
N GLU A 52 -5.24 14.29 -10.52
CA GLU A 52 -5.51 14.45 -11.96
C GLU A 52 -4.92 13.32 -12.82
N GLN A 53 -3.91 12.62 -12.30
CA GLN A 53 -3.23 11.50 -12.96
C GLN A 53 -3.74 10.13 -12.49
N CYS A 54 -4.74 10.12 -11.60
CA CYS A 54 -5.32 8.90 -11.07
C CYS A 54 -6.67 8.61 -11.73
N VAL A 55 -6.70 7.58 -12.59
CA VAL A 55 -7.87 7.24 -13.41
C VAL A 55 -8.99 6.60 -12.60
N ASP A 56 -8.66 5.84 -11.56
CA ASP A 56 -9.52 5.44 -10.44
C ASP A 56 -8.68 4.55 -9.50
N GLY A 57 -8.97 4.50 -8.19
CA GLY A 57 -8.38 3.48 -7.30
C GLY A 57 -6.88 3.61 -6.96
N CYS A 58 -6.24 4.73 -7.25
CA CYS A 58 -4.86 5.05 -6.86
C CYS A 58 -4.79 5.92 -5.58
N ASP A 59 -5.92 6.09 -4.89
CA ASP A 59 -5.97 6.76 -3.59
C ASP A 59 -5.18 5.99 -2.52
N SER A 60 -4.71 6.73 -1.54
CA SER A 60 -4.01 6.14 -0.40
C SER A 60 -4.97 5.28 0.43
N THR A 61 -4.53 4.09 0.81
CA THR A 61 -5.34 3.11 1.51
C THR A 61 -4.76 2.82 2.89
N ILE A 62 -5.62 2.79 3.92
CA ILE A 62 -5.29 2.26 5.25
C ILE A 62 -5.97 0.91 5.41
N THR A 63 -5.18 -0.13 5.65
CA THR A 63 -5.67 -1.50 5.90
C THR A 63 -5.40 -1.87 7.35
N PHE A 64 -6.46 -2.26 8.08
CA PHE A 64 -6.35 -2.80 9.43
C PHE A 64 -6.83 -4.25 9.44
N ASN A 65 -5.96 -5.17 9.87
CA ASN A 65 -6.28 -6.59 9.97
C ASN A 65 -6.24 -7.09 11.41
N VAL A 66 -7.16 -7.99 11.73
CA VAL A 66 -7.22 -8.73 12.99
C VAL A 66 -7.39 -10.20 12.65
N ILE A 67 -6.35 -10.98 12.91
CA ILE A 67 -6.36 -12.44 12.69
C ILE A 67 -6.41 -13.10 14.05
N ARG A 68 -7.35 -14.02 14.28
CA ARG A 68 -7.41 -14.80 15.51
C ARG A 68 -6.53 -16.03 15.41
N ASN A 69 -5.68 -16.23 16.41
CA ASN A 69 -4.84 -17.42 16.55
C ASN A 69 -5.62 -18.52 17.30
N PHE A 70 -5.61 -19.75 16.78
CA PHE A 70 -6.33 -20.91 17.32
C PHE A 70 -5.37 -22.00 17.81
#